data_AF-A0A1G0Y334-F1
#
_entry.id   AF-A0A1G0Y334-F1
#
_cell.length_a   1.000
_cell.length_b   1.000
_cell.length_c   1.000
_cell.angle_alpha   90.00
_cell.angle_beta   90.00
_cell.angle_gamma   90.00
#
_symmetry.space_group_name_H-M   'P 1'
#
loop_
_entity.id
_entity.type
_entity.pdbx_description
1 polymer ?
#
loop_
_entity_poly.entity_id
_entity_poly.type
_entity_poly.pdbx_seq_one_letter_code
_entity_poly.pdbx_strand_id
1 'polypeptide(L)' 'MKPFEVILEITSRGRRIGRTCVHLMADSVSTAAVKAEAAVEKDYANTVSHTVKVNPLTMDEYTFITAA' A
#
# COMPACT_ATOMS: atom_id res chain seq x y z
N MET A 1 6.62 -3.92 -14.96
CA MET A 1 5.71 -3.54 -13.87
C MET A 1 4.41 -4.35 -13.92
N LYS A 2 3.95 -4.84 -12.76
CA LYS A 2 2.69 -5.56 -12.51
C LYS A 2 1.89 -4.82 -11.43
N PRO A 3 0.55 -4.96 -11.41
CA PRO A 3 -0.27 -4.30 -10.39
C PRO A 3 -0.24 -5.09 -9.08
N PHE A 4 -0.26 -4.36 -7.98
CA PHE A 4 -0.31 -4.92 -6.64
C PHE A 4 -1.30 -4.15 -5.78
N GLU A 5 -1.94 -4.88 -4.90
CA GLU A 5 -2.61 -4.36 -3.73
C GLU A 5 -1.68 -4.51 -2.53
N VAL A 6 -1.40 -3.40 -1.84
CA VAL A 6 -0.57 -3.38 -0.65
C VAL A 6 -1.40 -2.94 0.54
N ILE A 7 -1.52 -3.81 1.53
CA ILE A 7 -2.20 -3.53 2.79
C ILE A 7 -1.14 -3.07 3.80
N LEU A 8 -1.30 -1.85 4.28
CA LEU A 8 -0.44 -1.20 5.25
C LEU A 8 -1.18 -1.06 6.57
N GLU A 9 -0.47 -1.24 7.67
CA GLU A 9 -0.97 -0.92 9.00
C GLU A 9 -0.36 0.40 9.48
N ILE A 10 -1.23 1.31 9.93
CA ILE A 10 -0.84 2.65 10.38
C ILE A 10 -0.77 2.64 11.90
N THR A 11 0.39 3.01 12.43
CA THR A 11 0.66 3.14 13.86
C THR A 11 0.97 4.60 14.18
N SER A 12 0.30 5.15 15.20
CA SER A 12 0.61 6.48 15.72
C SER A 12 0.93 6.37 17.21
N ARG A 13 2.06 6.96 17.63
CA ARG A 13 2.52 6.96 19.03
C ARG A 13 2.51 5.58 19.70
N GLY A 14 2.93 4.55 18.95
CA GLY A 14 2.98 3.16 19.43
C GLY A 14 1.62 2.44 19.52
N ARG A 15 0.54 3.05 19.04
CA ARG A 15 -0.79 2.42 18.96
C ARG A 15 -1.20 2.23 17.52
N ARG A 16 -1.70 1.03 17.20
CA ARG A 16 -2.35 0.78 15.91
C ARG A 16 -3.62 1.61 15.80
N ILE A 17 -3.69 2.47 14.80
CA ILE A 17 -4.85 3.35 14.57
C ILE A 17 -5.71 2.90 13.39
N GLY A 18 -5.18 2.06 12.50
CA GLY A 18 -5.94 1.55 11.37
C GLY A 18 -5.11 0.79 10.36
N ARG A 19 -5.75 0.43 9.26
CA ARG A 19 -5.12 -0.12 8.07
C ARG A 19 -5.54 0.69 6.87
N THR A 20 -4.64 0.81 5.91
CA THR A 20 -4.92 1.41 4.61
C THR A 20 -4.51 0.46 3.50
N CYS A 21 -5.03 0.72 2.31
CA CYS A 21 -4.79 -0.07 1.13
C CYS A 21 -4.26 0.85 0.04
N VAL A 22 -3.18 0.46 -0.61
CA VAL A 22 -2.59 1.19 -1.73
C VAL A 22 -2.51 0.26 -2.92
N HIS A 23 -3.10 0.70 -4.04
CA HIS A 23 -3.02 0.00 -5.32
C HIS A 23 -1.99 0.70 -6.20
N LEU A 24 -0.98 -0.04 -6.66
CA LEU A 24 0.09 0.56 -7.48
C LEU A 24 0.72 -0.44 -8.45
N MET A 25 1.50 0.10 -9.39
CA MET A 25 2.34 -0.68 -10.30
C MET A 25 3.78 -0.79 -9.76
N ALA A 26 4.34 -1.99 -9.73
CA ALA A 26 5.73 -2.24 -9.32
C ALA A 26 6.37 -3.42 -10.08
N ASP A 27 7.69 -3.54 -10.03
CA ASP A 27 8.39 -4.65 -10.71
C ASP A 27 8.47 -5.93 -9.86
N SER A 28 8.29 -5.81 -8.55
CA SER A 28 8.29 -6.92 -7.61
C SER A 28 7.43 -6.62 -6.39
N VAL A 29 7.13 -7.65 -5.60
CA VAL A 29 6.45 -7.55 -4.30
C VAL A 29 7.19 -6.62 -3.35
N SER A 30 8.51 -6.73 -3.26
CA SER A 30 9.34 -5.90 -2.38
C SER A 30 9.31 -4.44 -2.81
N THR A 31 9.41 -4.18 -4.12
CA THR A 31 9.30 -2.81 -4.66
C THR A 31 7.92 -2.22 -4.42
N ALA A 32 6.87 -3.05 -4.46
CA ALA A 32 5.50 -2.60 -4.17
C ALA A 32 5.34 -2.16 -2.72
N ALA A 33 5.85 -2.95 -1.77
CA ALA A 33 5.84 -2.63 -0.34
C ALA A 33 6.50 -1.27 -0.05
N VAL A 34 7.74 -1.08 -0.53
CA VAL A 34 8.50 0.16 -0.31
C VAL A 34 7.79 1.37 -0.91
N LYS A 35 7.26 1.24 -2.14
CA LYS A 35 6.53 2.34 -2.79
C LYS A 35 5.23 2.69 -2.06
N ALA A 36 4.54 1.68 -1.52
CA ALA A 36 3.29 1.89 -0.80
C ALA A 36 3.53 2.59 0.56
N GLU A 37 4.56 2.19 1.31
CA GLU A 37 4.96 2.87 2.55
C GLU A 37 5.32 4.34 2.29
N ALA A 38 6.13 4.61 1.26
CA ALA A 38 6.51 5.97 0.88
C ALA A 38 5.33 6.84 0.41
N ALA A 39 4.27 6.23 -0.13
CA ALA A 39 3.04 6.95 -0.49
C ALA A 39 2.26 7.37 0.76
N VAL A 40 2.07 6.45 1.72
CA VAL A 40 1.29 6.69 2.94
C VAL A 40 2.00 7.61 3.93
N GLU A 41 3.34 7.57 4.00
CA GLU A 41 4.11 8.47 4.87
C GLU A 41 3.90 9.96 4.51
N LYS A 42 3.65 10.27 3.22
CA LYS A 42 3.31 11.63 2.78
C LYS A 42 1.95 12.09 3.30
N ASP A 43 1.00 11.18 3.44
CA ASP A 43 -0.39 11.48 3.77
C ASP A 43 -0.65 11.55 5.29
N TYR A 44 0.19 10.91 6.10
CA TYR A 44 -0.01 10.81 7.55
C TYR A 44 1.21 11.29 8.36
N ALA A 45 1.25 12.60 8.64
CA ALA A 45 2.27 13.19 9.51
C ALA A 45 2.26 12.55 10.92
N ASN A 46 3.45 12.24 11.44
CA ASN A 46 3.65 11.60 12.76
C ASN A 46 3.04 10.19 12.91
N THR A 47 2.98 9.44 11.82
CA THR A 47 2.60 8.01 11.85
C THR A 47 3.68 7.16 11.18
N VAL A 48 3.75 5.89 11.57
CA VAL A 48 4.58 4.88 10.92
C VAL A 48 3.66 3.91 10.22
N SER A 49 3.86 3.70 8.93
CA SER A 49 3.21 2.64 8.16
C SER A 49 4.15 1.47 7.96
N HIS A 50 3.67 0.24 8.15
CA HIS A 50 4.42 -0.96 7.77
C HIS A 50 3.55 -1.87 6.89
N THR A 51 4.18 -2.50 5.91
CA THR A 51 3.50 -3.42 5.00
C THR A 51 3.14 -4.71 5.71
N VAL A 52 1.86 -5.05 5.70
CA VAL A 52 1.33 -6.29 6.29
C VAL A 52 1.14 -7.36 5.22
N LYS A 53 0.71 -6.96 4.03
CA LYS A 53 0.42 -7.89 2.94
C LYS A 53 0.60 -7.22 1.59
N VAL A 54 1.15 -7.96 0.64
CA VAL A 54 1.20 -7.57 -0.76
C VAL A 54 0.53 -8.66 -1.58
N ASN A 55 -0.57 -8.33 -2.25
CA ASN A 55 -1.28 -9.23 -3.14
C ASN A 55 -0.99 -8.80 -4.59
N PRO A 56 -0.48 -9.70 -5.46
CA PRO A 56 -0.50 -9.43 -6.88
C PRO A 56 -1.94 -9.33 -7.36
N LEU A 57 -2.21 -8.37 -8.23
CA LEU A 57 -3.50 -8.23 -8.91
C LEU A 57 -3.37 -8.66 -10.37
N THR A 58 -4.51 -8.97 -10.97
CA THR A 58 -4.66 -8.93 -12.42
C THR A 58 -4.82 -7.48 -12.91
N MET A 59 -4.55 -7.21 -14.19
CA MET A 59 -4.77 -5.86 -14.74
C MET A 59 -6.25 -5.47 -14.76
N ASP A 60 -7.16 -6.43 -14.91
CA ASP A 60 -8.60 -6.17 -14.91
C ASP A 60 -9.05 -5.69 -13.52
N GLU A 61 -8.62 -6.38 -12.46
CA GLU A 61 -8.88 -5.97 -11.07
C GLU A 61 -8.31 -4.58 -10.79
N TYR A 62 -7.06 -4.32 -11.19
CA TYR A 62 -6.42 -3.02 -10.98
C TYR A 62 -7.14 -1.88 -11.72
N THR A 63 -7.54 -2.12 -12.97
CA THR A 63 -8.27 -1.14 -13.78
C THR A 63 -9.63 -0.84 -13.17
N PHE A 64 -10.36 -1.86 -12.73
CA PHE A 64 -11.66 -1.68 -12.08
C PHE A 64 -11.56 -0.85 -10.79
N ILE A 65 -10.54 -1.10 -9.96
CA ILE A 65 -10.34 -0.41 -8.68
C ILE A 65 -9.92 1.05 -8.90
N THR A 66 -9.00 1.31 -9.83
CA THR A 66 -8.45 2.66 -10.07
C THR A 66 -9.33 3.56 -10.93
N ALA A 67 -10.32 2.99 -11.62
CA ALA A 67 -11.30 3.75 -12.40
C ALA A 67 -12.45 4.34 -11.56
N ALA A 68 -12.56 3.95 -10.29
CA ALA A 68 -13.55 4.44 -9.32
C ALA A 68 -13.03 5.68 -8.58
#